data_AF-A0A915V0W6-F1
#
_entry.id   AF-A0A915V0W6-F1
#
_cell.length_a   1.000
_cell.length_b   1.000
_cell.length_c   1.000
_cell.angle_alpha   90.00
_cell.angle_beta   90.00
_cell.angle_gamma   90.00
#
_symmetry.space_group_name_H-M   'P 1'
#
loop_
_entity.id
_entity.type
_entity.pdbx_description
1 polymer ?
#
loop_
_entity_poly.entity_id
_entity_poly.type
_entity_poly.pdbx_seq_one_letter_code
_entity_poly.pdbx_strand_id
1 'polypeptide(L)'
;MIVYTYSEARQNLARLLAQALEAGEVLIQRRDGQTFVVRPQAREASPLDVGKVNVRLTRDEILGAIYESRSRLAEPPATHRIRRRRQVSKRPKRHAR
;
A
#
# COMPACT_ATOMS: atom_id res chain seq x y z
N MET A 1 -3.77 30.83 20.85
CA MET A 1 -4.83 30.73 19.82
C MET A 1 -4.40 31.53 18.61
N ILE A 2 -4.21 30.89 17.46
CA ILE A 2 -3.79 31.54 16.21
C ILE A 2 -5.03 31.76 15.34
N VAL A 3 -5.26 33.00 14.91
CA VAL A 3 -6.43 33.38 14.11
C VAL A 3 -5.95 34.08 12.84
N TYR A 4 -6.47 33.63 11.70
CA TYR A 4 -6.26 34.24 10.39
C TYR A 4 -7.57 34.80 9.87
N THR A 5 -7.52 35.93 9.17
CA THR A 5 -8.63 36.29 8.28
C THR A 5 -8.64 35.37 7.05
N TYR A 6 -9.79 35.24 6.40
CA TYR A 6 -9.91 34.46 5.16
C TYR A 6 -8.87 34.86 4.08
N SER A 7 -8.61 36.16 3.92
CA SER A 7 -7.63 36.65 2.94
C SER A 7 -6.20 36.25 3.30
N GLU A 8 -5.82 36.36 4.56
CA GLU A 8 -4.49 35.96 5.03
C GLU A 8 -4.27 34.46 4.91
N ALA A 9 -5.30 33.66 5.26
CA ALA A 9 -5.27 32.21 5.13
C ALA A 9 -5.07 31.79 3.66
N ARG A 10 -5.74 32.46 2.71
CA ARG A 10 -5.58 32.21 1.28
C ARG A 10 -4.16 32.54 0.78
N GLN A 11 -3.57 33.63 1.26
CA GLN A 11 -2.23 34.05 0.85
C GLN A 11 -1.11 33.23 1.50
N ASN A 12 -1.34 32.72 2.73
CA ASN A 12 -0.31 32.09 3.56
C ASN A 12 -0.65 30.65 3.95
N LEU A 13 -1.34 29.91 3.08
CA LEU A 13 -1.87 28.59 3.41
C LEU A 13 -0.79 27.62 3.92
N ALA A 14 0.41 27.61 3.31
CA ALA A 14 1.51 26.74 3.73
C ALA A 14 1.95 27.01 5.19
N ARG A 15 2.10 28.30 5.55
CA ARG A 15 2.46 28.70 6.90
C ARG A 15 1.35 28.37 7.90
N LEU A 16 0.11 28.61 7.51
CA LEU A 16 -1.06 28.26 8.33
C LEU A 16 -1.07 26.76 8.65
N LEU A 17 -0.83 25.89 7.66
CA LEU A 17 -0.79 24.44 7.86
C LEU A 17 0.36 24.00 8.77
N ALA A 18 1.55 24.60 8.62
CA ALA A 18 2.68 24.34 9.51
C ALA A 18 2.35 24.71 10.96
N GLN A 19 1.72 25.88 11.17
CA GLN A 19 1.28 26.31 12.50
C GLN A 19 0.16 25.43 13.05
N ALA A 20 -0.75 24.93 12.21
CA ALA A 20 -1.76 23.97 12.65
C ALA A 20 -1.14 22.64 13.09
N LEU A 21 -0.04 22.20 12.46
CA LEU A 21 0.72 21.02 12.91
C LEU A 21 1.38 21.23 14.27
N GLU A 22 1.97 22.40 14.51
CA GLU A 22 2.68 22.71 15.76
C GLU A 22 1.73 23.03 16.92
N ALA A 23 0.71 23.86 16.67
CA ALA A 23 -0.24 24.33 17.68
C ALA A 23 -1.46 23.42 17.85
N GLY A 24 -1.65 22.44 16.97
CA GLY A 24 -2.79 21.53 16.94
C GLY A 24 -4.02 22.09 16.22
N GLU A 25 -4.21 23.41 16.20
CA GLU A 25 -5.28 24.06 15.46
C GLU A 25 -5.01 25.53 15.12
N VAL A 26 -5.66 26.01 14.06
CA VAL A 26 -5.71 27.41 13.64
C VAL A 26 -7.15 27.77 13.27
N LEU A 27 -7.59 28.98 13.62
CA LEU A 27 -8.90 29.51 13.26
C LEU A 27 -8.82 30.39 12.02
N ILE A 28 -9.81 30.27 11.12
CA ILE A 28 -9.99 31.17 9.98
C ILE A 28 -11.31 31.91 10.15
N GLN A 29 -11.24 33.22 10.34
CA GLN A 29 -12.39 34.10 10.48
C GLN A 29 -12.73 34.79 9.17
N ARG A 30 -13.99 34.72 8.77
CA ARG A 30 -14.54 35.40 7.60
C ARG A 30 -15.24 36.71 8.01
N ARG A 31 -15.41 37.61 7.04
CA ARG A 31 -16.10 38.90 7.25
C ARG A 31 -17.58 38.76 7.62
N ASP A 32 -18.20 37.65 7.25
CA ASP A 32 -19.59 37.31 7.61
C ASP A 32 -19.71 36.78 9.05
N GLY A 33 -18.63 36.81 9.84
CA GLY A 33 -18.59 36.35 11.23
C GLY A 33 -18.37 34.84 11.39
N GLN A 34 -18.42 34.07 10.29
CA GLN A 34 -18.17 32.64 10.35
C GLN A 34 -16.71 32.36 10.70
N THR A 35 -16.50 31.35 11.54
CA THR A 35 -15.16 30.90 11.94
C THR A 35 -15.01 29.42 11.62
N PHE A 36 -13.92 29.07 10.93
CA PHE A 36 -13.55 27.71 10.58
C PHE A 36 -12.34 27.28 11.40
N VAL A 37 -12.28 26.00 11.76
CA VAL A 37 -11.13 25.40 12.45
C VAL A 37 -10.35 24.56 11.46
N VAL A 38 -9.05 24.81 11.34
CA VAL A 38 -8.10 23.95 10.62
C VAL A 38 -7.26 23.23 11.64
N ARG A 39 -7.35 21.90 11.64
CA ARG A 39 -6.56 21.02 12.50
C ARG A 39 -5.93 19.91 11.67
N PRO A 40 -4.75 19.39 12.04
CA PRO A 40 -4.20 18.21 11.43
C PRO A 40 -5.19 17.05 11.57
N GLN A 41 -5.43 16.35 10.46
CA GLN A 41 -6.10 15.06 10.55
C GLN A 41 -5.10 14.07 11.15
N ALA A 42 -5.48 13.42 12.26
CA ALA A 42 -4.72 12.30 12.77
C ALA A 42 -4.57 11.27 11.64
N ARG A 43 -3.34 10.82 11.40
CA ARG A 43 -3.14 9.70 10.47
C ARG A 43 -3.91 8.51 11.04
N GLU A 44 -4.83 7.98 10.26
CA GLU A 44 -5.37 6.66 10.57
C GLU A 44 -4.18 5.71 10.64
N ALA A 45 -4.17 4.88 11.69
CA ALA A 45 -3.19 3.82 11.82
C ALA A 45 -3.13 3.04 10.51
N SER A 46 -1.93 2.61 10.11
CA SER A 46 -1.79 1.82 8.89
C SER A 46 -2.80 0.66 8.93
N PRO A 47 -3.41 0.25 7.81
CA PRO A 47 -4.22 -0.98 7.79
C PRO A 47 -3.45 -2.21 8.26
N LEU A 48 -2.11 -2.15 8.25
CA LEU A 48 -1.20 -3.17 8.78
C LEU A 48 -0.73 -2.91 10.23
N ASP A 49 -1.15 -1.79 10.84
CA ASP A 49 -0.92 -1.47 12.25
C ASP A 49 -1.92 -2.25 13.11
N VAL A 50 -1.71 -3.57 13.12
CA VAL A 50 -2.46 -4.53 13.93
C VAL A 50 -1.72 -4.75 15.25
N GLY A 51 -2.47 -5.12 16.29
CA GLY A 51 -1.90 -5.42 17.60
C GLY A 51 -0.79 -6.48 17.54
N LYS A 52 0.23 -6.33 18.40
CA LYS A 52 1.33 -7.30 18.51
C LYS A 52 0.83 -8.64 19.06
N VAL A 53 1.31 -9.73 18.47
CA VAL A 53 1.15 -11.08 19.04
C VAL A 53 2.40 -11.41 19.83
N ASN A 54 2.24 -11.72 21.12
CA ASN A 54 3.37 -12.06 21.98
C ASN A 54 3.67 -13.56 21.86
N VAL A 55 4.71 -13.92 21.09
CA VAL A 55 5.14 -15.31 20.88
C VAL A 55 6.57 -15.46 21.38
N ARG A 56 6.86 -16.59 22.05
CA ARG A 56 8.22 -16.95 22.46
C ARG A 56 8.96 -17.60 21.28
N LEU A 57 9.41 -16.79 20.35
CA LEU A 57 10.22 -17.24 19.22
C LEU A 57 11.71 -17.10 19.53
N THR A 58 12.47 -18.13 19.21
CA THR A 58 13.93 -18.12 19.28
C THR A 58 14.54 -17.55 18.00
N ARG A 59 15.81 -17.13 18.08
CA ARG A 59 16.55 -16.61 16.92
C ARG A 59 16.65 -17.63 15.78
N ASP A 60 16.87 -18.89 16.11
CA ASP A 60 17.09 -19.94 15.12
C ASP A 60 15.81 -20.26 14.34
N GLU A 61 14.64 -20.23 15.00
CA GLU A 61 13.34 -20.38 14.34
C GLU A 61 13.07 -19.23 13.35
N ILE A 62 13.39 -17.99 13.72
CA ILE A 62 13.25 -16.82 12.84
C ILE A 62 14.14 -16.98 11.60
N LEU A 63 15.41 -17.33 11.81
CA LEU A 63 16.36 -17.52 10.71
C LEU A 63 15.94 -18.68 9.81
N GLY A 64 15.48 -19.80 10.39
CA GLY A 64 14.95 -20.94 9.67
C GLY A 64 13.79 -20.55 8.74
N ALA A 65 12.81 -19.82 9.25
CA ALA A 65 11.66 -19.36 8.46
C ALA A 65 12.06 -18.42 7.30
N ILE A 66 13.05 -17.53 7.53
CA ILE A 66 13.58 -16.66 6.47
C ILE A 66 14.27 -17.47 5.38
N TYR A 67 15.12 -18.42 5.76
CA TYR A 67 15.80 -19.29 4.79
C TYR A 67 14.79 -20.09 3.98
N GLU A 68 13.81 -20.72 4.63
CA GLU A 68 12.73 -21.47 3.98
C GLU A 68 11.96 -20.61 2.98
N SER A 69 11.57 -19.39 3.38
CA SER A 69 10.86 -18.45 2.50
C SER A 69 11.67 -18.04 1.28
N ARG A 70 12.99 -17.86 1.41
CA ARG A 70 13.87 -17.45 0.30
C ARG A 70 14.19 -18.62 -0.63
N SER A 71 14.34 -19.83 -0.09
CA SER A 71 14.59 -21.05 -0.87
C SER A 71 13.39 -21.41 -1.76
N ARG A 72 12.16 -21.12 -1.35
CA ARG A 72 10.95 -21.29 -2.19
C ARG A 72 10.93 -20.45 -3.47
N LEU A 73 11.71 -19.37 -3.55
CA LEU A 73 11.85 -18.54 -4.76
C LEU A 73 12.90 -19.09 -5.74
N ALA A 74 13.72 -20.06 -5.32
CA ALA A 74 14.77 -20.66 -6.15
C ALA A 74 14.31 -21.92 -6.91
N GLU A 75 13.18 -22.50 -6.54
CA GLU A 75 12.52 -23.56 -7.31
C GLU A 75 11.77 -22.90 -8.48
N PRO A 76 12.15 -23.14 -9.75
CA PRO A 76 11.37 -22.63 -10.88
C PRO A 76 9.95 -23.21 -10.79
N PRO A 77 8.90 -22.42 -11.08
CA PRO A 77 7.54 -22.94 -11.04
C PRO A 77 7.46 -24.17 -11.94
N ALA A 78 6.83 -25.24 -11.46
CA ALA A 78 6.67 -26.48 -12.22
C ALA A 78 5.99 -26.18 -13.56
N THR A 79 6.79 -25.98 -14.60
CA THR A 79 6.29 -25.68 -15.94
C THR A 79 5.53 -26.90 -16.42
N HIS A 80 4.20 -26.80 -16.45
CA HIS A 80 3.34 -27.81 -17.05
C HIS A 80 3.69 -27.87 -18.55
N ARG A 81 4.58 -28.81 -18.91
CA ARG A 81 5.03 -29.00 -20.29
C ARG A 81 3.86 -29.57 -21.07
N ILE A 82 3.08 -28.69 -21.72
CA ILE A 82 2.04 -29.10 -22.66
C ILE A 82 2.73 -29.93 -23.76
N ARG A 83 2.56 -31.25 -23.71
CA ARG A 83 3.03 -32.14 -24.76
C ARG A 83 2.26 -31.78 -26.03
N ARG A 84 2.90 -31.07 -26.96
CA ARG A 84 2.35 -30.87 -28.31
C ARG A 84 2.13 -32.24 -28.93
N ARG A 85 0.86 -32.65 -28.98
CA ARG A 85 0.39 -33.86 -29.67
C ARG A 85 0.79 -33.73 -31.14
N ARG A 86 1.79 -34.52 -31.58
CA ARG A 86 2.14 -34.65 -33.01
C ARG A 86 0.86 -35.04 -33.76
N GLN A 87 0.36 -34.17 -34.62
CA GLN A 87 -0.66 -34.56 -35.59
C GLN A 87 -0.01 -35.54 -36.58
N VAL A 88 -0.39 -36.80 -36.49
CA VAL A 88 -0.10 -37.79 -37.52
C VAL A 88 -0.97 -37.42 -38.73
N SER A 89 -0.34 -36.95 -39.80
CA SER A 89 -1.00 -36.73 -41.08
C SER A 89 -1.50 -38.07 -41.61
N LYS A 90 -2.82 -38.22 -41.70
CA LYS A 90 -3.45 -39.36 -42.37
C LYS A 90 -3.13 -39.25 -43.87
N ARG A 91 -2.21 -40.10 -44.37
CA ARG A 91 -2.05 -40.32 -45.82
C ARG A 91 -3.36 -40.92 -46.38
N PRO A 92 -3.91 -40.41 -47.50
CA PRO A 92 -5.08 -41.02 -48.11
C PRO A 92 -4.73 -42.35 -48.76
N LYS A 93 -5.58 -43.37 -48.56
CA LYS A 93 -5.48 -44.66 -49.23
C LYS A 93 -5.75 -44.46 -50.73
N ARG A 94 -4.75 -44.69 -51.57
CA ARG A 94 -4.99 -44.88 -53.01
C ARG A 94 -5.50 -46.30 -53.23
N HIS A 95 -6.69 -46.40 -53.82
CA HIS A 95 -7.22 -47.63 -54.41
C HIS A 95 -6.64 -47.85 -55.80
N ALA A 96 -6.22 -49.07 -56.09
CA ALA A 96 -6.11 -49.75 -57.40
C ALA A 96 -5.30 -51.04 -57.13
N ARG A 97 -5.65 -52.23 -57.61
CA ARG A 97 -6.62 -52.70 -58.59
C ARG A 97 -6.87 -54.17 -58.29
#